data_AF-A0A7S0F0B1-F1
#
_entry.id   AF-A0A7S0F0B1-F1
#
_cell.length_a   1.000
_cell.length_b   1.000
_cell.length_c   1.000
_cell.angle_alpha   90.00
_cell.angle_beta   90.00
_cell.angle_gamma   90.00
#
_symmetry.space_group_name_H-M   'P 1'
#
loop_
_entity.id
_entity.type
_entity.pdbx_description
1 polymer ?
#
loop_
_entity_poly.entity_id
_entity_poly.type
_entity_poly.pdbx_seq_one_letter_code
_entity_poly.pdbx_strand_id
1 'polypeptide(L)'
;MEGWYYIRSEMNGLCLDNVYGQKEEKNRVWMYQHNGTDAQQWRFDPDGRLENKGSSLVLDVQNGNTEKGSLLWMYKKNDTPAQKWKYTENMELQCELNGLVLDIKDANPNQEAILQMWPANGHPAQKWKLVPVETDQPAAAEKTEEAQQPAEGSQPKKGFFSGFGADVLGW
;
A
#
# COMPACT_ATOMS: atom_id res chain seq x y z
N MET A 1 14.90 1.95 -0.46
CA MET A 1 13.56 1.58 0.06
C MET A 1 12.82 0.99 -1.10
N GLU A 2 12.28 -0.22 -0.96
CA GLU A 2 11.62 -0.95 -2.04
C GLU A 2 10.22 -1.36 -1.60
N GLY A 3 9.26 -1.28 -2.51
CA GLY A 3 7.86 -1.64 -2.24
C GLY A 3 6.95 -0.45 -1.93
N TRP A 4 5.72 -0.79 -1.56
CA TRP A 4 4.66 0.16 -1.21
C TRP A 4 4.50 0.25 0.30
N TYR A 5 4.24 1.45 0.81
CA TYR A 5 4.10 1.76 2.22
C TYR A 5 2.83 2.56 2.49
N TYR A 6 2.24 2.35 3.65
CA TYR A 6 1.42 3.35 4.32
C TYR A 6 2.35 4.29 5.08
N ILE A 7 2.20 5.60 4.87
CA ILE A 7 2.96 6.63 5.60
C ILE A 7 2.09 7.09 6.76
N ARG A 8 2.36 6.57 7.97
CA ARG A 8 1.56 6.79 9.18
C ARG A 8 2.19 7.84 10.08
N SER A 9 1.39 8.79 10.57
CA SER A 9 1.83 9.78 11.54
C SER A 9 2.07 9.16 12.92
N GLU A 10 3.20 9.50 13.55
CA GLU A 10 3.44 9.13 14.95
C GLU A 10 2.55 9.89 15.93
N MET A 11 1.96 11.01 15.51
CA MET A 11 1.10 11.83 16.38
C MET A 11 -0.25 11.15 16.65
N ASN A 12 -0.85 10.54 15.64
CA ASN A 12 -2.24 10.08 15.72
C ASN A 12 -2.53 8.78 14.92
N GLY A 13 -1.53 8.18 14.27
CA GLY A 13 -1.69 6.95 13.49
C GLY A 13 -2.44 7.11 12.16
N LEU A 14 -2.86 8.33 11.79
CA LEU A 14 -3.50 8.59 10.50
C LEU A 14 -2.49 8.44 9.36
N CYS A 15 -2.99 8.11 8.16
CA CYS A 15 -2.20 7.90 6.95
C CYS A 15 -2.18 9.14 6.07
N LEU A 16 -1.05 9.36 5.39
CA LEU A 16 -0.97 10.26 4.24
C LEU A 16 -1.88 9.73 3.13
N ASP A 17 -2.81 10.56 2.68
CA ASP A 17 -3.89 10.13 1.79
C ASP A 17 -4.07 11.13 0.65
N ASN A 18 -4.03 10.62 -0.58
CA ASN A 18 -4.43 11.36 -1.77
C ASN A 18 -5.95 11.53 -1.73
N VAL A 19 -6.43 12.75 -1.51
CA VAL A 19 -7.84 13.07 -1.18
C VAL A 19 -8.80 12.39 -2.15
N TYR A 20 -9.66 11.50 -1.62
CA TYR A 20 -10.64 10.71 -2.39
C TYR A 20 -10.06 9.82 -3.50
N GLY A 21 -8.74 9.59 -3.52
CA GLY A 21 -8.06 8.79 -4.54
C GLY A 21 -8.13 9.38 -5.96
N GLN A 22 -8.30 10.70 -6.08
CA GLN A 22 -8.39 11.36 -7.40
C GLN A 22 -7.12 11.15 -8.22
N LYS A 23 -7.27 11.14 -9.54
CA LYS A 23 -6.17 10.85 -10.49
C LYS A 23 -5.67 12.08 -11.24
N GLU A 24 -6.34 13.20 -11.04
CA GLU A 24 -6.05 14.49 -11.65
C GLU A 24 -4.97 15.24 -10.86
N GLU A 25 -4.14 16.00 -11.58
CA GLU A 25 -3.16 16.91 -10.98
C GLU A 25 -3.83 17.94 -10.07
N LYS A 26 -3.04 18.49 -9.15
CA LYS A 26 -3.40 19.54 -8.19
C LYS A 26 -4.43 19.10 -7.15
N ASN A 27 -4.72 17.80 -7.07
CA ASN A 27 -5.49 17.27 -5.95
C ASN A 27 -4.75 17.47 -4.64
N ARG A 28 -5.50 17.65 -3.55
CA ARG A 28 -4.91 17.86 -2.22
C ARG A 28 -4.43 16.55 -1.62
N VAL A 29 -3.62 16.69 -0.58
CA VAL A 29 -3.20 15.59 0.31
C VAL A 29 -3.61 15.95 1.74
N TRP A 30 -4.07 14.97 2.50
CA TRP A 30 -4.52 15.15 3.88
C TRP A 30 -4.19 13.94 4.76
N MET A 31 -4.54 14.04 6.04
CA MET A 31 -4.49 12.94 6.99
C MET A 31 -5.83 12.22 7.03
N TYR A 32 -5.84 10.91 6.84
CA TYR A 32 -7.09 10.14 6.88
C TYR A 32 -6.93 8.83 7.65
N GLN A 33 -8.05 8.29 8.15
CA GLN A 33 -8.02 6.99 8.82
C GLN A 33 -7.53 5.92 7.85
N HIS A 34 -6.70 5.00 8.36
CA HIS A 34 -6.22 3.88 7.58
C HIS A 34 -7.40 3.08 6.99
N ASN A 35 -7.45 2.96 5.66
CA ASN A 35 -8.54 2.31 4.93
C ASN A 35 -8.05 1.28 3.89
N GLY A 36 -6.74 1.07 3.79
CA GLY A 36 -6.14 0.06 2.91
C GLY A 36 -6.17 0.38 1.41
N THR A 37 -6.83 1.46 0.98
CA THR A 37 -6.99 1.79 -0.43
C THR A 37 -5.67 2.22 -1.09
N ASP A 38 -5.62 2.17 -2.42
CA ASP A 38 -4.45 2.64 -3.19
C ASP A 38 -4.19 4.15 -3.02
N ALA A 39 -5.16 4.93 -2.50
CA ALA A 39 -4.99 6.33 -2.17
C ALA A 39 -3.98 6.57 -1.02
N GLN A 40 -3.76 5.56 -0.18
CA GLN A 40 -2.87 5.62 0.99
C GLN A 40 -1.56 4.85 0.79
N GLN A 41 -1.34 4.28 -0.39
CA GLN A 41 -0.16 3.49 -0.70
C GLN A 41 0.84 4.32 -1.50
N TRP A 42 2.04 4.45 -0.95
CA TRP A 42 3.10 5.30 -1.48
C TRP A 42 4.38 4.51 -1.68
N ARG A 43 5.18 4.88 -2.67
CA ARG A 43 6.54 4.36 -2.84
C ARG A 43 7.50 5.49 -3.10
N PHE A 44 8.76 5.29 -2.70
CA PHE A 44 9.86 6.07 -3.26
C PHE A 44 10.21 5.50 -4.62
N ASP A 45 10.13 6.31 -5.67
CA ASP A 45 10.70 5.95 -6.97
C ASP A 45 12.23 6.13 -6.98
N PRO A 46 12.96 5.64 -8.01
CA PRO A 46 14.42 5.72 -8.06
C PRO A 46 15.00 7.14 -7.98
N ASP A 47 14.22 8.17 -8.29
CA ASP A 47 14.63 9.57 -8.23
C ASP A 47 14.26 10.25 -6.89
N GLY A 48 13.74 9.47 -5.93
CA GLY A 48 13.36 9.96 -4.61
C GLY A 48 12.00 10.63 -4.57
N ARG A 49 11.12 10.43 -5.56
CA ARG A 49 9.75 10.96 -5.52
C ARG A 49 8.83 10.03 -4.74
N LEU A 50 7.92 10.59 -3.95
CA LEU A 50 6.84 9.85 -3.29
C LEU A 50 5.68 9.68 -4.26
N GLU A 51 5.63 8.54 -4.95
CA GLU A 51 4.60 8.19 -5.91
C GLU A 51 3.40 7.53 -5.22
N ASN A 52 2.19 7.99 -5.53
CA ASN A 52 0.94 7.40 -5.06
C ASN A 52 0.48 6.27 -5.99
N LYS A 53 0.05 5.14 -5.42
CA LYS A 53 -0.31 3.94 -6.19
C LYS A 53 -1.52 4.13 -7.09
N GLY A 54 -2.57 4.79 -6.59
CA GLY A 54 -3.85 4.91 -7.30
C GLY A 54 -3.80 5.85 -8.50
N SER A 55 -2.96 6.89 -8.45
CA SER A 55 -2.89 7.95 -9.47
C SER A 55 -1.59 7.96 -10.27
N SER A 56 -0.52 7.33 -9.80
CA SER A 56 0.85 7.48 -10.35
C SER A 56 1.40 8.92 -10.31
N LEU A 57 0.69 9.85 -9.66
CA LEU A 57 1.16 11.19 -9.36
C LEU A 57 2.08 11.17 -8.13
N VAL A 58 2.86 12.22 -7.94
CA VAL A 58 3.81 12.34 -6.83
C VAL A 58 3.44 13.48 -5.88
N LEU A 59 3.87 13.36 -4.62
CA LEU A 59 3.79 14.42 -3.63
C LEU A 59 4.70 15.58 -4.04
N ASP A 60 4.13 16.77 -4.18
CA ASP A 60 4.81 17.96 -4.70
C ASP A 60 4.53 19.18 -3.81
N VAL A 61 5.56 19.99 -3.55
CA VAL A 61 5.41 21.28 -2.86
C VAL A 61 4.73 22.26 -3.80
N GLN A 62 3.53 22.73 -3.42
CA GLN A 62 2.66 23.50 -4.31
C GLN A 62 3.39 24.69 -4.94
N ASN A 63 3.42 24.71 -6.27
CA ASN A 63 4.11 25.71 -7.10
C ASN A 63 5.63 25.85 -6.83
N GLY A 64 6.28 24.86 -6.21
CA GLY A 64 7.67 24.96 -5.78
C GLY A 64 7.90 26.07 -4.75
N ASN A 65 6.88 26.38 -3.94
CA ASN A 65 6.96 27.46 -2.95
C ASN A 65 7.95 27.09 -1.83
N THR A 66 8.96 27.94 -1.63
CA THR A 66 10.02 27.71 -0.64
C THR A 66 9.66 28.17 0.77
N GLU A 67 8.54 28.89 0.94
CA GLU A 67 8.12 29.47 2.21
C GLU A 67 7.62 28.43 3.21
N LYS A 68 7.84 28.68 4.50
CA LYS A 68 7.20 27.90 5.57
C LYS A 68 5.67 27.99 5.47
N GLY A 69 4.99 26.88 5.72
CA GLY A 69 3.55 26.78 5.58
C GLY A 69 3.07 26.56 4.15
N SER A 70 3.97 26.42 3.16
CA SER A 70 3.57 26.05 1.80
C SER A 70 2.84 24.72 1.81
N LEU A 71 1.75 24.62 1.05
CA LEU A 71 0.92 23.42 0.98
C LEU A 71 1.50 22.38 0.01
N LEU A 72 0.95 21.16 0.10
CA LEU A 72 1.29 20.04 -0.76
C LEU A 72 0.11 19.66 -1.65
N TRP A 73 0.42 19.08 -2.81
CA TRP A 73 -0.56 18.55 -3.74
C TRP A 73 -0.02 17.33 -4.51
N MET A 74 -0.90 16.69 -5.26
CA MET A 74 -0.55 15.65 -6.23
C MET A 74 -0.16 16.30 -7.55
N TYR A 75 1.00 15.96 -8.09
CA TYR A 75 1.44 16.51 -9.37
C TYR A 75 2.11 15.46 -10.25
N LYS A 76 2.08 15.66 -11.57
CA LYS A 76 2.82 14.79 -12.49
C LYS A 76 4.32 14.93 -12.22
N LYS A 77 5.08 13.87 -12.48
CA LYS A 77 6.55 13.90 -12.38
C LYS A 77 7.10 15.02 -13.29
N ASN A 78 7.90 15.90 -12.72
CA ASN A 78 8.47 17.07 -13.39
C ASN A 78 9.95 17.32 -13.06
N ASP A 79 10.57 16.38 -12.34
CA ASP A 79 12.00 16.32 -12.01
C ASP A 79 12.56 17.51 -11.21
N THR A 80 11.68 18.36 -10.67
CA THR A 80 12.08 19.47 -9.82
C THR A 80 12.42 19.02 -8.40
N PRO A 81 13.24 19.78 -7.65
CA PRO A 81 13.50 19.52 -6.23
C PRO A 81 12.23 19.50 -5.36
N ALA A 82 11.15 20.15 -5.80
CA ALA A 82 9.86 20.18 -5.11
C ALA A 82 9.17 18.81 -4.98
N GLN A 83 9.63 17.82 -5.76
CA GLN A 83 9.10 16.46 -5.78
C GLN A 83 10.05 15.43 -5.15
N LYS A 84 11.23 15.84 -4.70
CA LYS A 84 12.26 14.93 -4.20
C LYS A 84 12.28 14.95 -2.69
N TRP A 85 12.18 13.77 -2.11
CA TRP A 85 11.99 13.56 -0.69
C TRP A 85 13.03 12.59 -0.15
N LYS A 86 13.64 12.95 0.98
CA LYS A 86 14.51 12.10 1.75
C LYS A 86 13.80 11.70 3.04
N TYR A 87 13.69 10.40 3.28
CA TYR A 87 13.35 9.89 4.60
C TYR A 87 14.60 9.94 5.49
N THR A 88 14.54 10.66 6.61
CA THR A 88 15.68 10.88 7.50
C THR A 88 15.72 9.85 8.62
N GLU A 89 16.87 9.76 9.31
CA GLU A 89 17.01 8.94 10.53
C GLU A 89 16.07 9.38 11.66
N ASN A 90 15.63 10.65 11.62
CA ASN A 90 14.69 11.23 12.55
C ASN A 90 13.22 10.96 12.18
N MET A 91 12.95 10.02 11.27
CA MET A 91 11.62 9.68 10.76
C MET A 91 10.88 10.84 10.06
N GLU A 92 11.62 11.80 9.50
CA GLU A 92 11.04 12.94 8.78
C GLU A 92 11.05 12.68 7.27
N LEU A 93 10.11 13.30 6.56
CA LEU A 93 10.13 13.41 5.11
C LEU A 93 10.61 14.80 4.72
N GLN A 94 11.90 14.93 4.43
CA GLN A 94 12.56 16.19 4.09
C GLN A 94 12.55 16.43 2.57
N CYS A 95 12.12 17.61 2.13
CA CYS A 95 12.12 17.98 0.72
C CYS A 95 13.49 18.55 0.28
N GLU A 96 13.98 18.13 -0.88
CA GLU A 96 15.25 18.62 -1.45
C GLU A 96 15.19 20.12 -1.81
N LEU A 97 14.00 20.65 -2.13
CA LEU A 97 13.79 22.05 -2.52
C LEU A 97 14.32 23.07 -1.50
N ASN A 98 14.04 22.84 -0.22
CA ASN A 98 14.26 23.84 0.84
C ASN A 98 14.69 23.24 2.18
N GLY A 99 14.82 21.90 2.28
CA GLY A 99 15.18 21.22 3.52
C GLY A 99 14.08 21.21 4.59
N LEU A 100 12.89 21.75 4.30
CA LEU A 100 11.72 21.67 5.16
C LEU A 100 11.15 20.24 5.16
N VAL A 101 10.36 19.93 6.18
CA VAL A 101 9.77 18.59 6.36
C VAL A 101 8.25 18.62 6.20
N LEU A 102 7.69 17.48 5.81
CA LEU A 102 6.25 17.24 5.79
C LEU A 102 5.69 17.32 7.22
N ASP A 103 4.69 18.18 7.41
CA ASP A 103 4.13 18.54 8.71
C ASP A 103 2.60 18.52 8.66
N ILE A 104 1.95 17.94 9.68
CA ILE A 104 0.51 18.09 9.87
C ILE A 104 0.24 19.50 10.39
N LYS A 105 -0.42 20.31 9.55
CA LYS A 105 -0.61 21.74 9.83
C LYS A 105 -1.29 21.95 11.18
N ASP A 106 -0.68 22.86 11.96
CA ASP A 106 -1.11 23.23 13.31
C ASP A 106 -1.20 22.04 14.29
N ALA A 107 -0.52 20.93 14.00
CA ALA A 107 -0.64 19.66 14.72
C ALA A 107 -2.11 19.20 14.90
N ASN A 108 -2.96 19.49 13.91
CA ASN A 108 -4.38 19.13 13.98
C ASN A 108 -4.54 17.60 14.06
N PRO A 109 -5.12 17.05 15.15
CA PRO A 109 -5.18 15.60 15.37
C PRO A 109 -6.28 14.91 14.56
N ASN A 110 -7.18 15.68 13.94
CA ASN A 110 -8.37 15.16 13.30
C ASN A 110 -8.08 14.60 11.89
N GLN A 111 -9.00 13.76 11.41
CA GLN A 111 -9.04 13.41 9.99
C GLN A 111 -9.24 14.68 9.15
N GLU A 112 -8.84 14.59 7.88
CA GLU A 112 -8.90 15.66 6.88
C GLU A 112 -7.98 16.85 7.19
N ALA A 113 -7.14 16.74 8.23
CA ALA A 113 -6.08 17.70 8.49
C ALA A 113 -5.14 17.79 7.28
N ILE A 114 -4.87 19.01 6.82
CA ILE A 114 -4.01 19.26 5.66
C ILE A 114 -2.54 19.24 6.07
N LEU A 115 -1.69 18.98 5.07
CA LEU A 115 -0.25 18.96 5.23
C LEU A 115 0.36 20.30 4.79
N GLN A 116 1.50 20.65 5.39
CA GLN A 116 2.30 21.81 5.03
C GLN A 116 3.79 21.48 5.07
N MET A 117 4.61 22.38 4.53
CA MET A 117 6.06 22.38 4.73
C MET A 117 6.40 23.19 5.98
N TRP A 118 7.21 22.63 6.88
CA TRP A 118 7.61 23.34 8.09
C TRP A 118 9.05 23.05 8.47
N PRO A 119 9.76 23.97 9.18
CA PRO A 119 11.05 23.64 9.77
C PRO A 119 10.94 22.44 10.71
N ALA A 120 11.92 21.55 10.64
CA ALA A 120 12.02 20.43 11.56
C ALA A 120 12.06 20.95 13.00
N ASN A 121 11.17 20.46 13.86
CA ASN A 121 11.01 20.92 15.24
C ASN A 121 10.92 19.77 16.25
N GLY A 122 11.07 18.52 15.80
CA GLY A 122 11.01 17.33 16.65
C GLY A 122 9.60 16.92 17.09
N HIS A 123 8.56 17.66 16.71
CA HIS A 123 7.18 17.36 17.08
C HIS A 123 6.68 16.10 16.35
N PRO A 124 5.84 15.24 17.00
CA PRO A 124 5.28 14.04 16.37
C PRO A 124 4.49 14.28 15.07
N ALA A 125 3.98 15.51 14.87
CA ALA A 125 3.32 15.93 13.62
C ALA A 125 4.22 15.89 12.37
N GLN A 126 5.54 15.73 12.56
CA GLN A 126 6.55 15.66 11.50
C GLN A 126 7.22 14.28 11.42
N LYS A 127 6.72 13.31 12.18
CA LYS A 127 7.33 11.99 12.34
C LYS A 127 6.44 10.93 11.70
N TRP A 128 7.03 10.14 10.81
CA TRP A 128 6.32 9.25 9.91
C TRP A 128 6.87 7.83 10.00
N LYS A 129 6.01 6.86 10.35
CA LYS A 129 6.29 5.43 10.15
C LYS A 129 5.99 5.04 8.72
N LEU A 130 6.95 4.39 8.06
CA LEU A 130 6.74 3.73 6.79
C LEU A 130 6.37 2.27 7.05
N VAL A 131 5.08 1.94 6.96
CA VAL A 131 4.57 0.59 7.20
C VAL A 131 4.43 -0.14 5.86
N PRO A 132 5.19 -1.21 5.60
CA PRO A 132 5.06 -1.96 4.34
C PRO A 132 3.63 -2.49 4.17
N VAL A 133 3.04 -2.30 2.98
CA VAL A 133 1.68 -2.75 2.68
C VAL A 133 1.53 -4.27 2.85
N GLU A 134 2.57 -5.03 2.52
CA GLU A 134 2.62 -6.49 2.67
C GLU A 134 2.47 -6.94 4.13
N THR A 135 2.95 -6.14 5.08
CA THR A 135 2.92 -6.46 6.52
C THR A 135 1.69 -5.94 7.24
N ASP A 136 0.86 -5.15 6.55
CA ASP A 136 -0.33 -4.52 7.11
C ASP A 136 -1.64 -5.16 6.61
N GLN A 137 -1.54 -6.22 5.81
CA GLN A 137 -2.68 -7.11 5.59
C GLN A 137 -3.06 -7.78 6.93
N PRO A 138 -4.37 -7.88 7.27
CA PRO A 138 -4.77 -8.75 8.37
C PRO A 138 -4.26 -10.15 8.03
N ALA A 139 -3.57 -10.78 8.98
CA ALA A 139 -3.11 -12.16 8.86
C ALA A 139 -4.29 -13.05 8.45
N ALA A 140 -4.39 -13.41 7.18
CA ALA A 140 -5.39 -14.32 6.67
C ALA A 140 -4.72 -15.26 5.68
N ALA A 141 -4.81 -16.55 6.02
CA ALA A 141 -4.46 -17.73 5.24
C ALA A 141 -2.96 -17.96 5.00
N GLU A 142 -2.31 -18.56 6.02
CA GLU A 142 -1.45 -19.71 5.71
C GLU A 142 -2.23 -20.61 4.75
N LYS A 143 -1.69 -20.80 3.55
CA LYS A 143 -2.23 -21.74 2.57
C LYS A 143 -2.24 -23.13 3.23
N THR A 144 -3.40 -23.63 3.59
CA THR A 144 -3.61 -25.08 3.69
C THR A 144 -3.45 -25.65 2.29
N GLU A 145 -2.30 -26.24 2.03
CA GLU A 145 -2.08 -27.12 0.89
C GLU A 145 -2.79 -28.45 1.21
N GLU A 146 -4.09 -28.49 0.93
CA GLU A 146 -4.91 -29.69 1.04
C GLU A 146 -4.66 -30.57 -0.20
N ALA A 147 -4.16 -31.78 0.05
CA ALA A 147 -3.78 -32.75 -0.94
C ALA A 147 -4.94 -33.13 -1.88
N GLN A 148 -4.73 -32.99 -3.19
CA GLN A 148 -5.56 -33.63 -4.19
C GLN A 148 -5.10 -35.09 -4.39
N GLN A 149 -5.90 -36.04 -3.92
CA GLN A 149 -6.05 -37.35 -4.55
C GLN A 149 -7.51 -37.54 -4.95
N PRO A 150 -7.84 -37.84 -6.21
CA PRO A 150 -9.19 -38.18 -6.58
C PRO A 150 -9.52 -39.60 -6.08
N ALA A 151 -10.67 -39.71 -5.42
CA ALA A 151 -11.33 -40.99 -5.20
C ALA A 151 -12.06 -41.40 -6.49
N GLU A 152 -11.69 -42.54 -7.07
CA GLU A 152 -12.48 -43.20 -8.11
C GLU A 152 -12.79 -44.65 -7.72
N GLY A 153 -14.09 -44.90 -7.55
CA GLY A 153 -14.77 -45.97 -8.28
C GLY A 153 -14.52 -47.42 -7.87
N SER A 154 -15.35 -47.91 -6.95
CA SER A 154 -15.58 -49.33 -6.69
C SER A 154 -15.94 -50.12 -7.97
N GLN A 155 -15.14 -51.14 -8.29
CA GLN A 155 -15.51 -52.25 -9.18
C GLN A 155 -15.80 -53.50 -8.34
N PRO A 156 -16.94 -54.20 -8.52
CA PRO A 156 -17.19 -55.45 -7.83
C PRO A 156 -16.38 -56.61 -8.43
N LYS A 157 -15.62 -57.31 -7.59
CA LYS A 157 -14.98 -58.59 -7.95
C LYS A 157 -16.07 -59.66 -8.10
N LYS A 158 -16.36 -60.09 -9.33
CA LYS A 158 -17.01 -61.37 -9.59
C LYS A 158 -15.93 -62.45 -9.67
N GLY A 159 -15.88 -63.30 -8.65
CA GLY A 159 -15.12 -64.54 -8.66
C GLY A 159 -16.01 -65.68 -8.18
N PHE A 160 -16.53 -66.48 -9.11
CA PHE A 160 -16.79 -67.90 -8.87
C PHE A 160 -16.81 -68.64 -10.21
N PHE A 161 -15.90 -69.59 -10.35
CA PHE A 161 -15.87 -70.57 -11.42
C PHE A 161 -16.77 -71.75 -11.03
N SER A 162 -17.68 -72.12 -11.93
CA SER A 162 -18.22 -73.47 -12.10
C SER A 162 -18.47 -73.57 -13.60
N GLY A 163 -17.74 -74.41 -14.34
CA GLY A 163 -17.95 -75.85 -14.36
C GLY A 163 -18.72 -76.17 -15.64
N PHE A 164 -17.98 -76.56 -16.69
CA PHE A 164 -18.48 -76.93 -18.01
C PHE A 164 -19.57 -78.02 -17.91
N GLY A 165 -20.75 -77.77 -18.49
CA GLY A 165 -21.72 -78.80 -18.86
C GLY A 165 -21.70 -78.93 -20.39
N ALA A 166 -21.19 -80.06 -20.87
CA ALA A 166 -21.40 -80.56 -22.22
C ALA A 166 -22.40 -81.72 -22.16
N ASP A 167 -22.94 -82.07 -23.34
CA ASP A 167 -23.86 -83.17 -23.69
C ASP A 167 -25.33 -82.70 -23.88
N VAL A 168 -25.78 -82.42 -25.11
CA VAL A 168 -26.05 -83.28 -26.30
C VAL A 168 -27.36 -84.07 -26.17
N LEU A 169 -28.22 -83.84 -27.15
CA LEU A 169 -29.52 -84.46 -27.43
C LEU A 169 -29.42 -85.97 -27.71
N GLY A 170 -30.43 -86.74 -27.29
CA GLY A 170 -30.82 -87.98 -27.99
C GLY A 170 -31.43 -89.08 -27.12
N TRP A 171 -32.74 -89.26 -27.28
CA TRP A 171 -33.59 -90.48 -27.13
C TRP A 171 -33.36 -91.44 -25.95
#